data_AF-A0A3D1X735-F1
#
_entry.id   AF-A0A3D1X735-F1
#
_cell.length_a   1.000
_cell.length_b   1.000
_cell.length_c   1.000
_cell.angle_alpha   90.00
_cell.angle_beta   90.00
_cell.angle_gamma   90.00
#
_symmetry.space_group_name_H-M   'P 1'
#
loop_
_entity.id
_entity.type
_entity.pdbx_description
1 polymer ?
#
loop_
_entity_poly.entity_id
_entity_poly.type
_entity_poly.pdbx_seq_one_letter_code
_entity_poly.pdbx_strand_id
1 'polypeptide(L)'
;LIGLSRAVDNAPDANEGTWRLMIEGLFTTVTNVSFNEKTIRELIDQVHEEKARLVPGCSGCGSRCGRNDDYDMNLLWNAQEDIRSLKSLILFGVRGMAAYAHHAMMLGYADEEVNRFFAKALFAVGEDWDMDALLPIVMEVGEKNLQCMALLDKANTESYGTPAPATVPLTVEKGPFIVITGHDLHDLKLLLEQTEGKGVNIYTHG
;
A
#
# COMPACT_ATOMS: atom_id res chain seq x y z
N LEU A 1 -4.58 0.92 10.77
CA LEU A 1 -5.06 0.31 9.52
C LEU A 1 -6.11 -0.81 9.74
N ILE A 2 -5.84 -1.86 10.52
CA ILE A 2 -6.88 -2.89 10.83
C ILE A 2 -8.12 -2.26 11.49
N GLY A 3 -7.95 -1.32 12.42
CA GLY A 3 -9.09 -0.57 12.96
C GLY A 3 -9.84 0.27 11.91
N LEU A 4 -9.13 0.76 10.88
CA LEU A 4 -9.72 1.51 9.76
C LEU A 4 -10.50 0.59 8.81
N SER A 5 -10.02 -0.63 8.54
CA SER A 5 -10.77 -1.57 7.71
C SER A 5 -12.11 -1.97 8.35
N ARG A 6 -12.14 -2.12 9.67
CA ARG A 6 -13.39 -2.36 10.41
C ARG A 6 -14.33 -1.15 10.40
N ALA A 7 -13.80 0.07 10.35
CA ALA A 7 -14.61 1.28 10.19
C ALA A 7 -15.25 1.34 8.78
N VAL A 8 -14.53 0.88 7.76
CA VAL A 8 -15.00 0.83 6.37
C VAL A 8 -16.10 -0.22 6.14
N ASP A 9 -16.04 -1.38 6.80
CA ASP A 9 -16.97 -2.51 6.60
C ASP A 9 -18.46 -2.12 6.69
N ASN A 10 -18.79 -1.08 7.46
CA ASN A 10 -20.17 -0.60 7.65
C ASN A 10 -20.36 0.88 7.24
N ALA A 11 -19.38 1.49 6.57
CA ALA A 11 -19.41 2.90 6.17
C ALA A 11 -19.49 3.04 4.64
N PRO A 12 -20.64 3.43 4.07
CA PRO A 12 -20.75 3.70 2.62
C PRO A 12 -19.93 4.92 2.19
N ASP A 13 -19.47 5.75 3.13
CA ASP A 13 -18.74 7.00 2.89
C ASP A 13 -17.22 6.83 2.73
N ALA A 14 -16.74 5.59 2.61
CA ALA A 14 -15.37 5.30 2.21
C ALA A 14 -15.13 5.83 0.78
N ASN A 15 -14.03 6.56 0.59
CA ASN A 15 -13.74 7.26 -0.66
C ASN A 15 -12.27 7.09 -1.07
N GLU A 16 -11.87 7.73 -2.17
CA GLU A 16 -10.49 7.66 -2.69
C GLU A 16 -9.44 8.04 -1.64
N GLY A 17 -9.72 9.04 -0.79
CA GLY A 17 -8.82 9.44 0.30
C GLY A 17 -8.65 8.33 1.34
N THR A 18 -9.72 7.61 1.67
CA THR A 18 -9.67 6.43 2.54
C THR A 18 -8.76 5.35 1.97
N TRP A 19 -8.91 5.04 0.68
CA TRP A 19 -8.13 4.01 -0.01
C TRP A 19 -6.67 4.38 -0.14
N ARG A 20 -6.39 5.63 -0.55
CA ARG A 20 -5.04 6.19 -0.60
C ARG A 20 -4.32 6.04 0.74
N LEU A 21 -4.98 6.42 1.83
CA LEU A 21 -4.42 6.33 3.17
C LEU A 21 -4.11 4.89 3.60
N MET A 22 -4.97 3.93 3.24
CA MET A 22 -4.69 2.50 3.48
C MET A 22 -3.47 2.02 2.70
N ILE A 23 -3.38 2.37 1.42
CA ILE A 23 -2.31 1.95 0.52
C ILE A 23 -0.97 2.55 0.97
N GLU A 24 -0.92 3.86 1.22
CA GLU A 24 0.29 4.55 1.71
C GLU A 24 0.73 4.03 3.08
N GLY A 25 -0.23 3.81 3.99
CA GLY A 25 0.04 3.21 5.30
C GLY A 25 0.64 1.81 5.20
N LEU A 26 0.14 0.97 4.30
CA LEU A 26 0.70 -0.36 4.07
C LEU A 26 2.10 -0.27 3.47
N PHE A 27 2.28 0.53 2.42
CA PHE A 27 3.56 0.66 1.72
C PHE A 27 4.66 1.23 2.62
N THR A 28 4.34 2.22 3.45
CA THR A 28 5.27 2.81 4.43
C THR A 28 5.87 1.76 5.39
N THR A 29 5.16 0.65 5.61
CA THR A 29 5.57 -0.44 6.51
C THR A 29 6.29 -1.60 5.82
N VAL A 30 6.59 -1.48 4.52
CA VAL A 30 7.44 -2.43 3.80
C VAL A 30 8.90 -2.23 4.24
N THR A 31 9.66 -3.33 4.30
CA THR A 31 11.06 -3.33 4.71
C THR A 31 11.88 -2.32 3.90
N ASN A 32 12.66 -1.49 4.59
CA ASN A 32 13.50 -0.43 4.01
C ASN A 32 12.77 0.71 3.29
N VAL A 33 11.46 0.91 3.51
CA VAL A 33 10.73 2.05 2.93
C VAL A 33 10.82 3.30 3.80
N SER A 34 10.47 3.21 5.09
CA SER A 34 10.53 4.37 5.99
C SER A 34 11.11 4.01 7.35
N PHE A 35 12.00 4.89 7.82
CA PHE A 35 12.60 4.87 9.16
C PHE A 35 12.31 6.17 9.93
N ASN A 36 11.50 7.07 9.36
CA ASN A 36 11.23 8.38 9.93
C ASN A 36 10.04 8.31 10.89
N GLU A 37 10.34 8.34 12.18
CA GLU A 37 9.32 8.28 13.23
C GLU A 37 8.27 9.38 13.14
N LYS A 38 8.68 10.61 12.79
CA LYS A 38 7.76 11.76 12.72
C LYS A 38 6.70 11.53 11.64
N THR A 39 7.12 11.15 10.44
CA THR A 39 6.21 10.87 9.33
C THR A 39 5.29 9.68 9.61
N ILE A 40 5.79 8.65 10.30
CA ILE A 40 4.97 7.51 10.71
C ILE A 40 3.88 7.95 11.71
N ARG A 41 4.21 8.83 12.68
CA ARG A 41 3.23 9.36 13.63
C ARG A 41 2.16 10.20 12.92
N GLU A 42 2.57 11.09 12.01
CA GLU A 42 1.64 11.90 11.21
C GLU A 42 0.67 11.02 10.40
N LEU A 43 1.16 9.90 9.84
CA LEU A 43 0.32 8.95 9.11
C LEU A 43 -0.66 8.19 10.02
N ILE A 44 -0.23 7.84 11.24
CA ILE A 44 -1.11 7.24 12.26
C ILE A 44 -2.22 8.22 12.63
N ASP A 45 -1.89 9.49 12.85
CA ASP A 45 -2.86 10.53 13.19
C ASP A 45 -3.91 10.69 12.07
N GLN A 46 -3.48 10.72 10.80
CA GLN A 46 -4.39 10.75 9.65
C GLN A 46 -5.32 9.52 9.62
N VAL A 47 -4.81 8.32 9.93
CA VAL A 47 -5.63 7.11 10.02
C VAL A 47 -6.66 7.22 11.15
N HIS A 48 -6.31 7.82 12.28
CA HIS A 48 -7.24 8.06 13.38
C HIS A 48 -8.31 9.09 13.03
N GLU A 49 -7.94 10.18 12.36
CA GLU A 49 -8.88 11.19 11.85
C GLU A 49 -9.86 10.57 10.85
N GLU A 50 -9.36 9.75 9.92
CA GLU A 50 -10.21 9.11 8.92
C GLU A 50 -11.16 8.07 9.54
N LYS A 51 -10.70 7.31 10.54
CA LYS A 51 -11.58 6.44 11.35
C LYS A 51 -12.69 7.24 12.04
N ALA A 52 -12.35 8.39 12.63
CA ALA A 52 -13.32 9.26 13.28
C ALA A 52 -14.30 9.90 12.28
N ARG A 53 -13.85 10.21 11.06
CA ARG A 53 -14.72 10.70 9.98
C ARG A 53 -15.75 9.66 9.56
N LEU A 54 -15.31 8.41 9.36
CA LEU A 54 -16.18 7.31 8.91
C LEU A 54 -17.15 6.84 10.00
N VAL A 55 -16.70 6.85 11.26
CA VAL A 55 -17.50 6.38 12.41
C VAL A 55 -17.39 7.39 13.57
N PRO A 56 -18.02 8.57 13.46
CA PRO A 56 -17.87 9.67 14.42
C PRO A 56 -18.49 9.38 15.80
N GLY A 57 -19.32 8.35 15.92
CA GLY A 57 -20.10 8.04 17.12
C GLY A 57 -19.56 6.92 18.03
N CYS A 58 -18.49 6.23 17.66
CA CYS A 58 -17.96 5.13 18.51
C CYS A 58 -17.22 5.63 19.75
N SER A 59 -16.63 6.82 19.71
CA SER A 59 -15.94 7.47 20.84
C SER A 59 -16.87 7.95 21.95
N GLY A 60 -18.18 8.05 21.70
CA GLY A 60 -19.22 8.41 22.69
C GLY A 60 -20.13 7.25 23.11
N CYS A 61 -19.89 6.04 22.59
CA CYS A 61 -20.66 4.86 22.98
C CYS A 61 -20.19 4.39 24.37
N GLY A 62 -21.07 4.45 25.38
CA GLY A 62 -20.78 3.95 26.73
C GLY A 62 -20.56 2.43 26.82
N SER A 63 -20.76 1.71 25.72
CA SER A 63 -20.45 0.29 25.57
C SER A 63 -19.08 0.14 24.89
N ARG A 64 -18.18 -0.65 25.49
CA ARG A 64 -16.89 -1.02 24.89
C ARG A 64 -17.10 -1.92 23.66
N CYS A 65 -17.50 -1.35 22.53
CA CYS A 65 -17.39 -2.05 21.25
C CYS A 65 -16.04 -1.66 20.63
N GLY A 66 -14.96 -2.36 20.98
CA GLY A 66 -13.61 -2.16 20.39
C GLY A 66 -13.52 -2.57 18.92
N ARG A 67 -14.61 -2.38 18.17
CA ARG A 67 -14.77 -2.80 16.78
C ARG A 67 -13.90 -1.98 15.84
N ASN A 68 -13.44 -0.79 16.18
CA ASN A 68 -12.52 -0.03 15.34
C ASN A 68 -11.32 0.51 16.12
N ASP A 69 -11.04 0.00 17.32
CA ASP A 69 -9.84 0.36 18.07
C ASP A 69 -8.56 -0.06 17.32
N ASP A 70 -7.43 0.49 17.75
CA ASP A 70 -6.14 0.04 17.24
C ASP A 70 -5.93 -1.43 17.63
N TYR A 71 -5.68 -2.24 16.60
CA TYR A 71 -5.54 -3.68 16.79
C TYR A 71 -4.23 -3.99 17.52
N ASP A 72 -4.31 -4.73 18.61
CA ASP A 72 -3.13 -5.21 19.32
C ASP A 72 -2.44 -6.30 18.51
N MET A 73 -1.31 -5.94 17.90
CA MET A 73 -0.51 -6.84 17.07
C MET A 73 0.00 -8.06 17.84
N ASN A 74 0.07 -8.03 19.19
CA ASN A 74 0.43 -9.21 19.98
C ASN A 74 -0.56 -10.36 19.81
N LEU A 75 -1.83 -10.06 19.51
CA LEU A 75 -2.85 -11.07 19.23
C LEU A 75 -2.52 -11.86 17.96
N LEU A 76 -1.91 -11.22 16.96
CA LEU A 76 -1.46 -11.90 15.75
C LEU A 76 -0.15 -12.67 16.02
N TRP A 77 0.85 -12.02 16.62
CA TRP A 77 2.17 -12.62 16.79
C TRP A 77 2.21 -13.80 17.76
N ASN A 78 1.29 -13.83 18.73
CA ASN A 78 1.17 -14.91 19.70
C ASN A 78 -0.01 -15.86 19.44
N ALA A 79 -0.70 -15.73 18.30
CA ALA A 79 -1.73 -16.68 17.91
C ALA A 79 -1.14 -18.10 17.70
N GLN A 80 -2.03 -19.10 17.63
CA GLN A 80 -1.66 -20.46 17.22
C GLN A 80 -0.91 -20.41 15.88
N GLU A 81 0.09 -21.29 15.73
CA GLU A 81 1.08 -21.22 14.65
C GLU A 81 0.49 -21.14 13.24
N ASP A 82 -0.52 -21.96 12.91
CA ASP A 82 -1.15 -21.98 11.59
C ASP A 82 -1.99 -20.72 11.36
N ILE A 83 -2.75 -20.27 12.36
CA ILE A 83 -3.51 -19.02 12.31
C ILE A 83 -2.58 -17.82 12.14
N ARG A 84 -1.50 -17.77 12.92
CA ARG A 84 -0.46 -16.73 12.79
C ARG A 84 0.16 -16.75 11.40
N SER A 85 0.47 -17.93 10.87
CA SER A 85 1.06 -18.10 9.54
C SER A 85 0.13 -17.54 8.45
N LEU A 86 -1.14 -17.93 8.45
CA LEU A 86 -2.14 -17.45 7.49
C LEU A 86 -2.37 -15.93 7.59
N LYS A 87 -2.56 -15.40 8.80
CA LYS A 87 -2.72 -13.94 9.01
C LYS A 87 -1.48 -13.16 8.58
N SER A 88 -0.28 -13.68 8.84
CA SER A 88 0.97 -13.06 8.41
C SER A 88 1.09 -13.07 6.89
N LEU A 89 0.73 -14.17 6.23
CA LEU A 89 0.73 -14.27 4.78
C LEU A 89 -0.22 -13.26 4.13
N ILE A 90 -1.43 -13.09 4.69
CA ILE A 90 -2.37 -12.05 4.25
C ILE A 90 -1.75 -10.67 4.44
N LEU A 91 -1.28 -10.35 5.65
CA LEU A 91 -0.75 -9.03 6.00
C LEU A 91 0.46 -8.64 5.13
N PHE A 92 1.41 -9.55 4.93
CA PHE A 92 2.60 -9.28 4.13
C PHE A 92 2.28 -9.26 2.63
N GLY A 93 1.36 -10.10 2.16
CA GLY A 93 0.87 -10.07 0.78
C GLY A 93 0.25 -8.72 0.43
N VAL A 94 -0.64 -8.19 1.28
CA VAL A 94 -1.24 -6.87 1.02
C VAL A 94 -0.28 -5.70 1.21
N ARG A 95 0.78 -5.83 2.01
CA ARG A 95 1.86 -4.82 2.04
C ARG A 95 2.59 -4.73 0.70
N GLY A 96 2.93 -5.87 0.10
CA GLY A 96 3.54 -5.91 -1.23
C GLY A 96 2.61 -5.37 -2.32
N MET A 97 1.35 -5.80 -2.31
CA MET A 97 0.33 -5.34 -3.26
C MET A 97 0.09 -3.82 -3.16
N ALA A 98 0.17 -3.23 -1.96
CA ALA A 98 0.04 -1.79 -1.78
C ALA A 98 1.13 -1.00 -2.50
N ALA A 99 2.35 -1.52 -2.62
CA ALA A 99 3.41 -0.86 -3.40
C ALA A 99 3.01 -0.74 -4.88
N TYR A 100 2.45 -1.82 -5.47
CA TYR A 100 1.99 -1.78 -6.86
C TYR A 100 0.81 -0.83 -7.04
N ALA A 101 -0.18 -0.88 -6.14
CA ALA A 101 -1.33 0.01 -6.16
C ALA A 101 -0.92 1.48 -6.03
N HIS A 102 0.07 1.78 -5.17
CA HIS A 102 0.60 3.13 -5.00
C HIS A 102 1.19 3.68 -6.30
N HIS A 103 2.05 2.92 -6.99
CA HIS A 103 2.65 3.37 -8.24
C HIS A 103 1.61 3.53 -9.37
N ALA A 104 0.59 2.67 -9.43
CA ALA A 104 -0.52 2.85 -10.36
C ALA A 104 -1.30 4.14 -10.06
N MET A 105 -1.55 4.42 -8.77
CA MET A 105 -2.24 5.63 -8.33
C MET A 105 -1.45 6.91 -8.62
N MET A 106 -0.11 6.90 -8.55
CA MET A 106 0.72 8.05 -8.96
C MET A 106 0.57 8.40 -10.45
N LEU A 107 0.16 7.43 -11.26
CA LEU A 107 -0.16 7.60 -12.68
C LEU A 107 -1.64 7.91 -12.95
N GLY A 108 -2.47 8.02 -11.91
CA GLY A 108 -3.91 8.26 -12.01
C GLY A 108 -4.74 7.00 -12.28
N TYR A 109 -4.19 5.81 -12.08
CA TYR A 109 -4.88 4.53 -12.24
C TYR A 109 -5.27 3.95 -10.88
N ALA A 110 -6.52 3.54 -10.74
CA ALA A 110 -7.04 2.88 -9.56
C ALA A 110 -8.08 1.82 -9.94
N ASP A 111 -8.21 0.79 -9.12
CA ASP A 111 -9.23 -0.25 -9.27
C ASP A 111 -9.98 -0.39 -7.95
N GLU A 112 -11.30 -0.20 -8.01
CA GLU A 112 -12.15 -0.18 -6.82
C GLU A 112 -12.24 -1.55 -6.13
N GLU A 113 -12.14 -2.66 -6.86
CA GLU A 113 -12.12 -3.99 -6.25
C GLU A 113 -10.81 -4.23 -5.50
N VAL A 114 -9.67 -3.84 -6.08
CA VAL A 114 -8.36 -3.90 -5.42
C VAL A 114 -8.37 -3.03 -4.16
N ASN A 115 -8.91 -1.81 -4.24
CA ASN A 115 -9.02 -0.88 -3.11
C ASN A 115 -9.85 -1.47 -1.97
N ARG A 116 -11.05 -1.98 -2.26
CA ARG A 116 -11.92 -2.62 -1.27
C ARG A 116 -11.29 -3.87 -0.67
N PHE A 117 -10.51 -4.60 -1.45
CA PHE A 117 -9.85 -5.81 -0.98
C PHE A 117 -8.77 -5.52 0.09
N PHE A 118 -8.06 -4.39 0.04
CA PHE A 118 -7.17 -4.00 1.14
C PHE A 118 -7.90 -3.93 2.48
N ALA A 119 -9.11 -3.34 2.50
CA ALA A 119 -9.94 -3.30 3.70
C ALA A 119 -10.37 -4.72 4.11
N LYS A 120 -10.90 -5.52 3.19
CA LYS A 120 -11.32 -6.91 3.47
C LYS A 120 -10.19 -7.76 4.06
N ALA A 121 -9.00 -7.71 3.47
CA ALA A 121 -7.85 -8.48 3.92
C ALA A 121 -7.40 -8.04 5.33
N LEU A 122 -7.30 -6.73 5.59
CA LEU A 122 -6.95 -6.20 6.91
C LEU A 122 -8.03 -6.48 7.96
N PHE A 123 -9.30 -6.49 7.56
CA PHE A 123 -10.40 -6.92 8.42
C PHE A 123 -10.20 -8.37 8.85
N ALA A 124 -9.98 -9.29 7.91
CA ALA A 124 -9.76 -10.71 8.19
C ALA A 124 -8.55 -10.95 9.13
N VAL A 125 -7.47 -10.17 8.98
CA VAL A 125 -6.31 -10.24 9.88
C VAL A 125 -6.69 -9.90 11.33
N GLY A 126 -7.61 -8.95 11.53
CA GLY A 126 -8.09 -8.54 12.84
C GLY A 126 -9.06 -9.51 13.52
N GLU A 127 -9.74 -10.37 12.76
CA GLU A 127 -10.78 -11.26 13.28
C GLU A 127 -10.23 -12.58 13.84
N ASP A 128 -10.93 -13.17 14.82
CA ASP A 128 -10.57 -14.46 15.40
C ASP A 128 -11.15 -15.62 14.59
N TRP A 129 -10.77 -15.67 13.31
CA TRP A 129 -11.20 -16.68 12.35
C TRP A 129 -10.27 -17.90 12.35
N ASP A 130 -10.85 -19.06 12.01
CA ASP A 130 -10.12 -20.31 11.86
C ASP A 130 -9.44 -20.45 10.48
N MET A 131 -8.76 -21.57 10.28
CA MET A 131 -8.04 -21.85 9.04
C MET A 131 -8.97 -21.94 7.83
N ASP A 132 -10.16 -22.52 7.98
CA ASP A 132 -11.12 -22.71 6.90
C ASP A 132 -11.65 -21.36 6.38
N ALA A 133 -11.76 -20.37 7.25
CA ALA A 133 -12.12 -19.00 6.88
C ALA A 133 -10.93 -18.17 6.37
N LEU A 134 -9.72 -18.37 6.88
CA LEU A 134 -8.53 -17.59 6.50
C LEU A 134 -7.89 -18.05 5.18
N LEU A 135 -7.91 -19.35 4.89
CA LEU A 135 -7.29 -19.90 3.67
C LEU A 135 -7.89 -19.33 2.37
N PRO A 136 -9.23 -19.16 2.24
CA PRO A 136 -9.81 -18.47 1.09
C PRO A 136 -9.30 -17.04 0.91
N ILE A 137 -9.11 -16.29 2.01
CA ILE A 137 -8.58 -14.92 1.95
C ILE A 137 -7.15 -14.91 1.43
N VAL A 138 -6.31 -15.86 1.86
CA VAL A 138 -4.95 -16.03 1.32
C VAL A 138 -4.97 -16.24 -0.19
N MET A 139 -5.87 -17.10 -0.69
CA MET A 139 -5.99 -17.35 -2.13
C MET A 139 -6.45 -16.08 -2.87
N GLU A 140 -7.40 -15.35 -2.29
CA GLU A 140 -7.88 -14.08 -2.83
C GLU A 140 -6.80 -12.99 -2.84
N VAL A 141 -5.86 -13.00 -1.89
CA VAL A 141 -4.67 -12.11 -1.95
C VAL A 141 -3.86 -12.39 -3.21
N GLY A 142 -3.66 -13.65 -3.59
CA GLY A 142 -2.97 -14.01 -4.82
C GLY A 142 -3.71 -13.52 -6.07
N GLU A 143 -5.02 -13.71 -6.13
CA GLU A 143 -5.88 -13.23 -7.21
C GLU A 143 -5.83 -11.70 -7.36
N LYS A 144 -6.06 -10.97 -6.25
CA LYS A 144 -6.06 -9.51 -6.26
C LYS A 144 -4.67 -8.92 -6.49
N ASN A 145 -3.60 -9.62 -6.08
CA ASN A 145 -2.24 -9.23 -6.43
C ASN A 145 -2.00 -9.33 -7.95
N LEU A 146 -2.50 -10.37 -8.62
CA LEU A 146 -2.42 -10.48 -10.08
C LEU A 146 -3.17 -9.32 -10.76
N GLN A 147 -4.37 -9.01 -10.29
CA GLN A 147 -5.14 -7.86 -10.78
C GLN A 147 -4.40 -6.53 -10.56
N CYS A 148 -3.80 -6.33 -9.38
CA CYS A 148 -3.03 -5.13 -9.06
C CYS A 148 -1.77 -5.00 -9.91
N MET A 149 -1.06 -6.09 -10.20
CA MET A 149 0.08 -6.08 -11.12
C MET A 149 -0.35 -5.74 -12.55
N ALA A 150 -1.48 -6.29 -13.02
CA ALA A 150 -2.04 -5.95 -14.33
C ALA A 150 -2.45 -4.46 -14.41
N LEU A 151 -2.99 -3.89 -13.32
CA LEU A 151 -3.29 -2.46 -13.23
C LEU A 151 -2.02 -1.62 -13.37
N LEU A 152 -0.95 -1.97 -12.65
CA LEU A 152 0.34 -1.27 -12.73
C LEU A 152 1.01 -1.41 -14.11
N ASP A 153 0.97 -2.61 -14.70
CA ASP A 153 1.46 -2.85 -16.06
C ASP A 153 0.76 -1.95 -17.06
N LYS A 154 -0.58 -1.91 -17.02
CA LYS A 154 -1.39 -1.00 -17.83
C LYS A 154 -0.99 0.47 -17.60
N ALA A 155 -0.93 0.90 -16.34
CA ALA A 155 -0.60 2.28 -15.99
C ALA A 155 0.76 2.71 -16.59
N ASN A 156 1.78 1.88 -16.44
CA ASN A 156 3.11 2.16 -16.97
C ASN A 156 3.16 2.11 -18.51
N THR A 157 2.58 1.08 -19.12
CA THR A 157 2.65 0.89 -20.57
C THR A 157 1.85 1.92 -21.35
N GLU A 158 0.70 2.36 -20.82
CA GLU A 158 -0.09 3.45 -21.40
C GLU A 158 0.57 4.82 -21.20
N SER A 159 1.29 5.03 -20.09
CA SER A 159 1.96 6.31 -19.78
C SER A 159 3.31 6.49 -20.48
N TYR A 160 4.10 5.42 -20.59
CA TYR A 160 5.50 5.47 -21.02
C TYR A 160 5.82 4.60 -22.24
N GLY A 161 4.83 3.87 -22.75
CA GLY A 161 4.98 2.93 -23.85
C GLY A 161 5.36 1.52 -23.38
N THR A 162 5.22 0.56 -24.29
CA THR A 162 5.56 -0.84 -24.02
C THR A 162 7.09 -1.02 -23.99
N PRO A 163 7.64 -1.67 -22.95
CA PRO A 163 9.07 -2.01 -22.92
C PRO A 163 9.50 -2.78 -24.16
N ALA A 164 10.63 -2.38 -24.74
CA ALA A 164 11.25 -3.01 -25.89
C ALA A 164 12.72 -3.31 -25.60
N PRO A 165 13.35 -4.28 -26.31
CA PRO A 165 14.77 -4.55 -26.16
C PRO A 165 15.61 -3.29 -26.34
N ALA A 166 16.42 -2.96 -25.33
CA ALA A 166 17.28 -1.78 -25.32
C ALA A 166 18.67 -2.13 -24.78
N THR A 167 19.70 -1.46 -25.30
CA THR A 167 21.05 -1.52 -24.72
C THR A 167 21.20 -0.38 -23.72
N VAL A 168 21.39 -0.72 -22.44
CA VAL A 168 21.58 0.25 -21.36
C VAL A 168 23.09 0.35 -21.06
N PRO A 169 23.75 1.47 -21.35
CA PRO A 169 25.18 1.64 -21.08
C PRO A 169 25.43 1.76 -19.57
N LEU A 170 26.55 1.16 -19.11
CA LEU A 170 27.05 1.31 -17.73
C LEU A 170 28.13 2.41 -17.61
N THR A 171 28.33 3.18 -18.68
CA THR A 171 29.35 4.23 -18.75
C THR A 171 28.96 5.41 -17.85
N VAL A 172 29.92 5.88 -17.06
CA VAL A 172 29.77 7.11 -16.28
C VAL A 172 30.34 8.28 -17.09
N GLU A 173 29.49 9.26 -17.34
CA GLU A 173 29.79 10.45 -18.11
C GLU A 173 30.42 11.52 -17.22
N LYS A 174 31.29 12.35 -17.80
CA LYS A 174 31.89 13.47 -17.07
C LYS A 174 30.83 14.54 -16.80
N GLY A 175 30.75 15.01 -15.56
CA GLY A 175 29.87 16.11 -15.16
C GLY A 175 29.13 15.82 -13.85
N PRO A 176 28.30 16.77 -13.39
CA PRO A 176 27.40 16.53 -12.27
C PRO A 176 26.33 15.50 -12.66
N PHE A 177 25.88 14.71 -11.68
CA PHE A 177 24.88 13.68 -11.90
C PHE A 177 23.94 13.50 -10.71
N ILE A 178 22.79 12.88 -10.97
CA ILE A 178 21.82 12.41 -9.98
C ILE A 178 21.61 10.92 -10.23
N VAL A 179 21.57 10.13 -9.15
CA VAL A 179 21.18 8.72 -9.19
C VAL A 179 19.78 8.62 -8.61
N ILE A 180 18.85 8.11 -9.40
CA ILE A 180 17.49 7.78 -8.96
C ILE A 180 17.39 6.28 -8.71
N THR A 181 16.72 5.90 -7.61
CA THR A 181 16.54 4.51 -7.20
C THR A 181 15.11 4.27 -6.73
N GLY A 182 14.75 3.00 -6.55
CA GLY A 182 13.36 2.59 -6.34
C GLY A 182 12.66 2.28 -7.66
N HIS A 183 11.34 2.42 -7.67
CA HIS A 183 10.51 1.85 -8.74
C HIS A 183 9.60 2.88 -9.42
N ASP A 184 9.54 4.12 -8.93
CA ASP A 184 8.58 5.10 -9.43
C ASP A 184 9.07 5.76 -10.73
N LEU A 185 8.39 5.43 -11.83
CA LEU A 185 8.69 5.98 -13.15
C LEU A 185 8.15 7.40 -13.35
N HIS A 186 7.14 7.80 -12.56
CA HIS A 186 6.63 9.17 -12.59
C HIS A 186 7.67 10.14 -12.05
N ASP A 187 8.31 9.79 -10.94
CA ASP A 187 9.43 10.57 -10.40
C ASP A 187 10.59 10.67 -11.40
N LEU A 188 10.94 9.57 -12.07
CA LEU A 188 11.96 9.58 -13.13
C LEU A 188 11.57 10.52 -14.27
N LYS A 189 10.33 10.48 -14.75
CA LYS A 189 9.84 11.38 -15.80
C LYS A 189 9.98 12.85 -15.37
N LEU A 190 9.48 13.19 -14.19
CA LEU A 190 9.54 14.56 -13.68
C LEU A 190 10.99 15.04 -13.49
N LEU A 191 11.89 14.16 -13.05
CA LEU A 191 13.31 14.46 -12.92
C LEU A 191 13.97 14.73 -14.28
N LEU A 192 13.70 13.88 -15.29
CA LEU A 192 14.21 14.06 -16.64
C LEU A 192 13.74 15.38 -17.26
N GLU A 193 12.44 15.69 -17.17
CA GLU A 193 11.85 16.94 -17.67
C GLU A 193 12.47 18.17 -16.99
N GLN A 194 12.68 18.11 -15.67
CA GLN A 194 13.27 19.22 -14.92
C GLN A 194 14.77 19.39 -15.14
N THR A 195 15.48 18.36 -15.61
CA THR A 195 16.94 18.40 -15.82
C THR A 195 17.35 18.61 -17.28
N GLU A 196 16.37 18.63 -18.19
CA GLU A 196 16.60 18.88 -19.60
C GLU A 196 17.37 20.19 -19.84
N GLY A 197 18.45 20.12 -20.64
CA GLY A 197 19.30 21.27 -20.98
C GLY A 197 20.19 21.79 -19.84
N LYS A 198 20.17 21.19 -18.64
CA LYS A 198 20.95 21.67 -17.48
C LYS A 198 22.35 21.08 -17.37
N GLY A 199 22.70 20.12 -18.22
CA GLY A 199 24.01 19.44 -18.18
C GLY A 199 24.20 18.56 -16.95
N VAL A 200 23.12 18.02 -16.39
CA VAL A 200 23.13 17.06 -15.27
C VAL A 200 22.77 15.68 -15.81
N ASN A 201 23.63 14.69 -15.57
CA ASN A 201 23.39 13.32 -16.02
C ASN A 201 22.46 12.58 -15.03
N ILE A 202 21.51 11.79 -15.53
CA ILE A 202 20.58 11.00 -14.71
C ILE A 202 20.92 9.51 -14.85
N TYR A 203 21.13 8.82 -13.73
CA TYR A 203 21.42 7.38 -13.67
C TYR A 203 20.35 6.65 -12.86
N THR A 204 19.97 5.45 -13.31
CA THR A 204 19.08 4.56 -12.58
C THR A 204 19.87 3.57 -11.71
N HIS A 205 19.35 3.22 -10.54
CA HIS A 205 19.91 2.23 -9.62
C HIS A 205 18.80 1.34 -9.02
N GLY A 206 19.03 0.04 -8.95
CA GLY A 206 18.09 -0.94 -8.39
C GLY A 206 18.70 -2.33 -8.35
#